data_AF-A0A8T5IML5-F1
#
_entry.id   AF-A0A8T5IML5-F1
#
_cell.length_a   1.000
_cell.length_b   1.000
_cell.length_c   1.000
_cell.angle_alpha   90.00
_cell.angle_beta   90.00
_cell.angle_gamma   90.00
#
_symmetry.space_group_name_H-M   'P 1'
#
loop_
_entity.id
_entity.type
_entity.pdbx_description
1 polymer ?
#
loop_
_entity_poly.entity_id
_entity_poly.type
_entity_poly.pdbx_seq_one_letter_code
_entity_poly.pdbx_strand_id
1 'polypeptide(L)'
;MGQEQGQVDFTQAMNELANRLRVLESKHGTYAEKLLVMNQNMIEEHKKTISEIKSVRQDLVNINKDIETVKNVVKHLSDEAGKFAKNQDVKVLQKYIDYWNPMNFMTEKDVLKLVDKILGEKGVIHKRVEKMEKEIDDSLETKFGLNPEGEKDGE
;
A
#
# COMPACT_ATOMS: atom_id res chain seq x y z
N MET A 1 11.47 22.71 -103.49
CA MET A 1 11.59 21.66 -102.44
C MET A 1 11.94 22.20 -101.06
N GLY A 2 12.61 23.36 -100.90
CA GLY A 2 12.91 23.92 -99.56
C GLY A 2 11.76 24.64 -98.83
N GLN A 3 10.71 25.09 -99.54
CA GLN A 3 9.56 25.77 -98.91
C GLN A 3 8.52 24.81 -98.30
N GLU A 4 8.39 23.58 -98.82
CA GLU A 4 7.47 22.58 -98.29
C GLU A 4 8.00 21.92 -96.99
N GLN A 5 9.33 21.76 -96.86
CA GLN A 5 9.94 21.19 -95.64
C GLN A 5 9.76 22.10 -94.41
N GLY A 6 9.93 23.42 -94.55
CA GLY A 6 9.72 24.37 -93.45
C GLY A 6 8.26 24.49 -93.00
N GLN A 7 7.30 24.25 -93.91
CA GLN A 7 5.88 24.28 -93.61
C GLN A 7 5.42 23.01 -92.87
N VAL A 8 6.05 21.86 -93.17
CA VAL A 8 5.83 20.59 -92.46
C VAL A 8 6.38 20.65 -91.03
N ASP A 9 7.58 21.23 -90.81
CA ASP A 9 8.16 21.41 -89.47
C ASP A 9 7.31 22.31 -88.56
N PHE A 10 6.78 23.42 -89.09
CA PHE A 10 5.90 24.30 -88.33
C PHE A 10 4.58 23.61 -87.94
N THR A 11 4.02 22.83 -88.86
CA THR A 11 2.79 22.07 -88.62
C THR A 11 3.01 20.99 -87.55
N GLN A 12 4.16 20.32 -87.58
CA GLN A 12 4.53 19.32 -86.57
C GLN A 12 4.74 19.95 -85.18
N ALA A 13 5.41 21.10 -85.11
CA ALA A 13 5.57 21.84 -83.86
C ALA A 13 4.23 22.30 -83.25
N MET A 14 3.29 22.74 -84.10
CA MET A 14 1.94 23.14 -83.67
C MET A 14 1.13 21.95 -83.15
N ASN A 15 1.23 20.79 -83.79
CA ASN A 15 0.57 19.56 -83.33
C ASN A 15 1.14 19.07 -81.99
N GLU A 16 2.46 19.13 -81.81
CA GLU A 16 3.10 18.79 -80.54
C GLU A 16 2.68 19.74 -79.40
N LEU A 17 2.57 21.04 -79.70
CA LEU A 17 2.08 22.03 -78.74
C LEU A 17 0.61 21.76 -78.36
N ALA A 18 -0.25 21.49 -79.34
CA ALA A 18 -1.65 21.15 -79.10
C ALA A 18 -1.79 19.87 -78.24
N ASN A 19 -0.98 18.85 -78.49
CA ASN A 19 -0.95 17.64 -77.67
C ASN A 19 -0.52 17.92 -76.23
N ARG A 20 0.54 18.72 -76.04
CA ARG A 20 0.99 19.13 -74.70
C ARG A 20 -0.06 19.93 -73.96
N LEU A 21 -0.73 20.85 -74.63
CA LEU A 21 -1.81 21.66 -74.06
C LEU A 21 -2.98 20.78 -73.62
N ARG A 22 -3.42 19.85 -74.47
CA ARG A 22 -4.46 18.86 -74.14
C ARG A 22 -4.08 17.99 -72.94
N VAL A 23 -2.84 17.53 -72.85
CA VAL A 23 -2.34 16.77 -71.69
C VAL A 23 -2.34 17.64 -70.43
N LEU A 24 -1.99 18.91 -70.55
CA LEU A 24 -1.96 19.85 -69.42
C LEU A 24 -3.37 20.16 -68.92
N GLU A 25 -4.34 20.35 -69.81
CA GLU A 25 -5.76 20.51 -69.47
C GLU A 25 -6.30 19.25 -68.77
N SER A 26 -6.00 18.07 -69.29
CA SER A 26 -6.39 16.80 -68.66
C SER A 26 -5.82 16.65 -67.24
N LYS A 27 -4.53 16.97 -67.06
CA LYS A 27 -3.89 16.99 -65.74
C LYS A 27 -4.53 18.03 -64.81
N HIS A 28 -4.85 19.21 -65.33
CA HIS A 28 -5.51 20.25 -64.54
C HIS A 28 -6.89 19.80 -64.05
N GLY A 29 -7.68 19.15 -64.92
CA GLY A 29 -8.95 18.52 -64.52
C GLY A 29 -8.78 17.48 -63.42
N THR A 30 -7.79 16.58 -63.55
CA THR A 30 -7.48 15.59 -62.51
C THR A 30 -7.07 16.24 -61.19
N TYR A 31 -6.32 17.34 -61.21
CA TYR A 31 -5.96 18.07 -59.99
C TYR A 31 -7.15 18.75 -59.34
N ALA A 32 -8.06 19.32 -60.13
CA ALA A 32 -9.29 19.92 -59.61
C ALA A 32 -10.16 18.87 -58.90
N GLU A 33 -10.31 17.68 -59.49
CA GLU A 33 -11.03 16.56 -58.87
C GLU A 33 -10.37 16.10 -57.55
N LYS A 34 -9.05 15.94 -57.55
CA LYS A 34 -8.31 15.59 -56.33
C LYS A 34 -8.46 16.63 -55.23
N LEU A 35 -8.44 17.91 -55.60
CA LEU A 35 -8.62 19.02 -54.66
C LEU A 35 -10.04 19.03 -54.08
N LEU A 36 -11.05 18.74 -54.90
CA LEU A 36 -12.43 18.61 -54.43
C LEU A 36 -12.56 17.49 -53.39
N VAL A 37 -12.03 16.30 -53.68
CA VAL A 37 -12.05 15.15 -52.76
C VAL A 37 -11.27 15.47 -51.48
N MET A 38 -10.10 16.10 -51.61
CA MET A 38 -9.30 16.52 -50.47
C MET A 38 -10.05 17.51 -49.57
N ASN A 39 -10.74 18.48 -50.14
CA ASN A 39 -11.56 19.43 -49.38
C ASN A 39 -12.71 18.74 -48.66
N GLN A 40 -13.39 17.80 -49.34
CA GLN A 40 -14.46 17.02 -48.72
C GLN A 40 -13.94 16.21 -47.53
N ASN A 41 -12.82 15.51 -47.71
CA ASN A 41 -12.16 14.75 -46.64
C ASN A 41 -11.72 15.64 -45.49
N MET A 42 -11.17 16.83 -45.75
CA MET A 42 -10.79 17.78 -44.70
C MET A 42 -12.01 18.25 -43.90
N ILE A 43 -13.13 18.51 -44.56
CA ILE A 43 -14.38 18.92 -43.88
C ILE A 43 -14.90 17.78 -42.99
N GLU A 44 -14.87 16.54 -43.49
CA GLU A 44 -15.32 15.36 -42.74
C GLU A 44 -14.43 15.09 -41.53
N GLU A 45 -13.12 15.10 -41.70
CA GLU A 45 -12.16 14.94 -40.60
C GLU A 45 -12.31 16.06 -39.58
N HIS A 46 -12.47 17.32 -40.02
CA HIS A 46 -12.69 18.43 -39.10
C HIS A 46 -13.99 18.27 -38.27
N LYS A 47 -15.09 17.81 -38.90
CA LYS A 47 -16.34 17.51 -38.19
C LYS A 47 -16.15 16.39 -37.17
N LYS A 48 -15.43 15.32 -37.55
CA LYS A 48 -15.11 14.20 -36.68
C LYS A 48 -14.27 14.64 -35.48
N THR A 49 -13.20 15.40 -35.70
CA THR A 49 -12.37 15.98 -34.63
C THR A 49 -13.20 16.85 -33.67
N ILE A 50 -14.10 17.70 -34.19
CA ILE A 50 -15.00 18.49 -33.32
C ILE A 50 -15.89 17.58 -32.47
N SER A 51 -16.42 16.50 -33.05
CA SER A 51 -17.26 15.54 -32.32
C SER A 51 -16.47 14.82 -31.22
N GLU A 52 -15.25 14.39 -31.52
CA GLU A 52 -14.36 13.75 -30.55
C GLU A 52 -14.01 14.71 -29.40
N ILE A 53 -13.67 15.97 -29.71
CA ILE A 53 -13.42 17.00 -28.69
C ILE A 53 -14.65 17.20 -27.79
N LYS A 54 -15.86 17.20 -28.35
CA LYS A 54 -17.09 17.31 -27.56
C LYS A 54 -17.30 16.10 -26.65
N SER A 55 -17.02 14.90 -27.14
CA SER A 55 -17.08 13.67 -26.33
C SER A 55 -16.09 13.73 -25.18
N VAL A 56 -14.83 14.04 -25.46
CA VAL A 56 -13.77 14.18 -24.43
C VAL A 56 -14.16 15.22 -23.39
N ARG A 57 -14.73 16.36 -23.81
CA ARG A 57 -15.21 17.38 -22.87
C ARG A 57 -16.32 16.85 -21.96
N GLN A 58 -17.24 16.06 -22.51
CA GLN A 58 -18.31 15.45 -21.73
C GLN A 58 -17.76 14.43 -20.72
N ASP A 59 -16.78 13.62 -21.15
CA ASP A 59 -16.11 12.65 -20.28
C ASP A 59 -15.37 13.35 -19.14
N LEU A 60 -14.69 14.46 -19.41
CA LEU A 60 -14.06 15.28 -18.36
C LEU A 60 -15.06 15.83 -17.34
N VAL A 61 -16.25 16.24 -17.78
CA VAL A 61 -17.31 16.69 -16.86
C VAL A 61 -17.78 15.52 -15.98
N ASN A 62 -17.92 14.34 -16.54
CA ASN A 62 -18.32 13.14 -15.79
C ASN A 62 -17.24 12.74 -14.77
N ILE A 63 -15.96 12.71 -15.18
CA ILE A 63 -14.82 12.43 -14.30
C ILE A 63 -14.79 13.41 -13.11
N ASN A 64 -15.04 14.71 -13.35
CA ASN A 64 -15.09 15.68 -12.27
C ASN A 64 -16.20 15.37 -11.24
N LYS A 65 -17.37 14.93 -11.70
CA LYS A 65 -18.47 14.50 -10.81
C LYS A 65 -18.11 13.23 -10.03
N ASP A 66 -17.44 12.28 -10.68
CA ASP A 66 -17.00 11.05 -10.03
C ASP A 66 -15.95 11.34 -8.96
N ILE A 67 -15.01 12.25 -9.23
CA ILE A 67 -14.02 12.71 -8.25
C ILE A 67 -14.70 13.37 -7.04
N GLU A 68 -15.70 14.21 -7.28
CA GLU A 68 -16.47 14.83 -6.18
C GLU A 68 -17.19 13.79 -5.34
N THR A 69 -17.77 12.77 -5.98
CA THR A 69 -18.41 11.64 -5.30
C THR A 69 -17.40 10.86 -4.45
N VAL A 70 -16.23 10.53 -5.01
CA VAL A 70 -15.15 9.85 -4.28
C VAL A 70 -14.69 10.68 -3.09
N LYS A 71 -14.52 11.99 -3.27
CA LYS A 71 -14.15 12.91 -2.17
C LYS A 71 -15.18 12.88 -1.04
N ASN A 72 -16.47 12.84 -1.37
CA ASN A 72 -17.53 12.73 -0.37
C ASN A 72 -17.47 11.39 0.36
N VAL A 73 -17.27 10.27 -0.34
CA VAL A 73 -17.11 8.94 0.28
C VAL A 73 -15.90 8.92 1.22
N VAL A 74 -14.76 9.46 0.80
CA VAL A 74 -13.56 9.56 1.64
C VAL A 74 -13.81 10.40 2.88
N LYS A 75 -14.53 11.53 2.74
CA LYS A 75 -14.92 12.36 3.88
C LYS A 75 -15.81 11.58 4.85
N HIS A 76 -16.83 10.89 4.35
CA HIS A 76 -17.70 10.04 5.18
C HIS A 76 -16.91 8.95 5.89
N LEU A 77 -15.98 8.29 5.20
CA LEU A 77 -15.12 7.28 5.79
C LEU A 77 -14.24 7.88 6.89
N SER A 78 -13.70 9.08 6.69
CA SER A 78 -12.91 9.79 7.70
C SER A 78 -13.76 10.16 8.93
N ASP A 79 -14.99 10.61 8.72
CA ASP A 79 -15.92 10.96 9.80
C ASP A 79 -16.31 9.71 10.61
N GLU A 80 -16.56 8.58 9.92
CA GLU A 80 -16.86 7.31 10.58
C GLU A 80 -15.64 6.74 11.29
N ALA A 81 -14.44 6.82 10.68
CA ALA A 81 -13.16 6.45 11.28
C ALA A 81 -12.92 7.15 12.63
N GLY A 82 -13.33 8.42 12.74
CA GLY A 82 -13.25 9.19 13.99
C GLY A 82 -14.24 8.73 15.08
N LYS A 83 -15.34 8.05 14.73
CA LYS A 83 -16.32 7.53 15.69
C LYS A 83 -15.93 6.19 16.30
N PHE A 84 -14.97 5.47 15.70
CA PHE A 84 -14.47 4.23 16.31
C PHE A 84 -13.68 4.55 17.58
N ALA A 85 -13.99 3.83 18.65
CA ALA A 85 -13.24 3.95 19.90
C ALA A 85 -11.76 3.62 19.68
N LYS A 86 -10.85 4.38 20.29
CA LYS A 86 -9.42 4.07 20.21
C LYS A 86 -9.20 2.69 20.83
N ASN A 87 -8.34 1.87 20.22
CA ASN A 87 -8.00 0.55 20.75
C ASN A 87 -7.53 0.57 22.22
N GLN A 88 -6.96 1.70 22.66
CA GLN A 88 -6.59 1.91 24.06
C GLN A 88 -7.81 2.00 24.98
N ASP A 89 -8.85 2.73 24.60
CA ASP A 89 -10.07 2.89 25.41
C ASP A 89 -10.82 1.57 25.54
N VAL A 90 -10.86 0.76 24.47
CA VAL A 90 -11.44 -0.59 24.50
C VAL A 90 -10.64 -1.53 25.41
N LYS A 91 -9.31 -1.47 25.36
CA LYS A 91 -8.44 -2.27 26.27
C LYS A 91 -8.59 -1.86 27.73
N VAL A 92 -8.78 -0.58 28.00
CA VAL A 92 -9.02 -0.06 29.35
C VAL A 92 -10.37 -0.56 29.87
N LEU A 93 -11.43 -0.47 29.06
CA LEU A 93 -12.74 -1.04 29.38
C LEU A 93 -12.65 -2.56 29.63
N GLN A 94 -11.90 -3.29 28.80
CA GLN A 94 -11.66 -4.73 29.01
C GLN A 94 -11.00 -5.01 30.36
N LYS A 95 -9.95 -4.27 30.72
CA LYS A 95 -9.32 -4.40 32.05
C LYS A 95 -10.28 -4.09 33.19
N TYR A 96 -11.09 -3.04 33.06
CA TYR A 96 -12.09 -2.73 34.08
C TYR A 96 -13.13 -3.83 34.23
N ILE A 97 -13.60 -4.41 33.13
CA ILE A 97 -14.50 -5.57 33.14
C ILE A 97 -13.83 -6.78 33.81
N ASP A 98 -12.56 -7.05 33.50
CA ASP A 98 -11.80 -8.14 34.11
C ASP A 98 -11.62 -7.94 35.63
N TYR A 99 -11.39 -6.70 36.08
CA TYR A 99 -11.35 -6.36 37.52
C TYR A 99 -12.71 -6.46 38.19
N TRP A 100 -13.79 -6.21 37.45
CA TRP A 100 -15.16 -6.31 37.96
C TRP A 100 -15.70 -7.73 37.95
N ASN A 101 -14.96 -8.71 37.41
CA ASN A 101 -15.40 -10.10 37.37
C ASN A 101 -15.55 -10.65 38.80
N PRO A 102 -16.78 -10.90 39.28
CA PRO A 102 -17.04 -11.30 40.66
C PRO A 102 -16.49 -12.70 41.00
N MET A 103 -16.11 -13.50 39.99
CA MET A 103 -15.47 -14.80 40.18
C MET A 103 -14.02 -14.71 40.71
N ASN A 104 -13.37 -13.55 40.59
CA ASN A 104 -11.99 -13.34 41.06
C ASN A 104 -11.92 -12.64 42.44
N PHE A 105 -13.05 -12.29 43.05
CA PHE A 105 -13.06 -11.71 44.40
C PHE A 105 -12.79 -12.81 45.42
N MET A 106 -11.52 -12.94 45.82
CA MET A 106 -11.14 -13.79 46.93
C MET A 106 -11.67 -13.21 48.24
N THR A 107 -12.26 -14.05 49.10
CA THR A 107 -12.66 -13.63 50.44
C THR A 107 -11.43 -13.50 51.35
N GLU A 108 -11.51 -12.72 52.44
CA GLU A 108 -10.39 -12.56 53.39
C GLU A 108 -9.82 -13.91 53.88
N LYS A 109 -10.69 -14.91 54.03
CA LYS A 109 -10.31 -16.27 54.42
C LYS A 109 -9.47 -16.97 53.36
N ASP A 110 -9.74 -16.73 52.08
CA ASP A 110 -8.99 -17.32 50.98
C ASP A 110 -7.61 -16.67 50.84
N VAL A 111 -7.51 -15.37 51.12
CA VAL A 111 -6.23 -14.64 51.17
C VAL A 111 -5.36 -15.14 52.32
N LEU A 112 -5.94 -15.30 53.52
CA LEU A 112 -5.23 -15.86 54.69
C LEU A 112 -4.70 -17.27 54.43
N LYS A 113 -5.51 -18.15 53.81
CA LYS A 113 -5.06 -19.50 53.42
C LYS A 113 -3.92 -19.49 52.41
N LEU A 114 -3.92 -18.54 51.48
CA LEU A 114 -2.85 -18.39 50.50
C LEU A 114 -1.54 -17.94 51.17
N VAL A 115 -1.63 -16.98 52.10
CA VAL A 115 -0.49 -16.47 52.87
C VAL A 115 0.08 -17.55 53.79
N ASP A 116 -0.77 -18.31 54.48
CA ASP A 116 -0.36 -19.44 55.33
C ASP A 116 0.32 -20.54 54.52
N LYS A 117 -0.15 -20.81 53.29
CA LYS A 117 0.49 -21.77 52.39
C LYS A 117 1.88 -21.30 51.96
N ILE A 118 2.02 -20.03 51.59
CA ILE A 118 3.31 -19.44 51.17
C ILE A 118 4.31 -19.38 52.33
N LEU A 119 3.85 -19.01 53.54
CA LEU A 119 4.69 -18.98 54.74
C LEU A 119 5.03 -20.39 55.24
N GLY A 120 4.09 -21.33 55.14
CA GLY A 120 4.30 -22.74 55.45
C GLY A 120 5.34 -23.38 54.54
N GLU A 121 5.29 -23.14 53.24
CA GLU A 121 6.29 -23.63 52.28
C GLU A 121 7.69 -23.05 52.56
N LYS A 122 7.80 -21.76 52.91
CA LYS A 122 9.08 -21.15 53.31
C LYS A 122 9.64 -21.73 54.62
N GLY A 123 8.78 -21.99 55.61
CA GLY A 123 9.17 -22.63 56.86
C GLY A 123 9.61 -24.09 56.70
N VAL A 124 9.01 -24.82 55.76
CA VAL A 124 9.40 -26.21 55.43
C VAL A 124 10.75 -26.24 54.72
N ILE A 125 11.03 -25.29 53.82
CA ILE A 125 12.34 -25.17 53.16
C ILE A 125 13.42 -24.86 54.20
N HIS A 126 13.18 -23.93 55.11
CA HIS A 126 14.16 -23.57 56.15
C HIS A 126 14.49 -24.75 57.07
N LYS A 127 13.48 -25.51 57.53
CA LYS A 127 13.70 -26.72 58.35
C LYS A 127 14.43 -27.84 57.60
N ARG A 128 14.26 -27.94 56.27
CA ARG A 128 14.99 -28.90 55.44
C ARG A 128 16.45 -28.50 55.25
N VAL A 129 16.74 -27.20 55.17
CA VAL A 129 18.10 -26.67 55.08
C VAL A 129 18.84 -26.84 56.41
N GLU A 130 18.25 -26.49 57.55
CA GLU A 130 18.85 -26.72 58.88
C GLU A 130 19.14 -28.22 59.15
N LYS A 131 18.25 -29.10 58.69
CA LYS A 131 18.46 -30.55 58.83
C LYS A 131 19.61 -31.04 57.95
N MET A 132 19.73 -30.54 56.72
CA MET A 132 20.87 -30.86 55.84
C MET A 132 22.19 -30.28 56.38
N GLU A 133 22.18 -29.09 56.97
CA GLU A 133 23.38 -28.48 57.58
C GLU A 133 23.87 -29.32 58.77
N LYS A 134 22.97 -29.78 59.65
CA LYS A 134 23.33 -30.68 60.75
C LYS A 134 23.85 -32.04 60.28
N GLU A 135 23.22 -32.64 59.26
CA GLU A 135 23.69 -33.91 58.69
C GLU A 135 25.06 -33.78 57.99
N ILE A 136 25.39 -32.59 57.44
CA ILE A 136 26.70 -32.30 56.87
C ILE A 136 27.75 -32.11 57.98
N ASP A 137 27.44 -31.35 59.03
CA ASP A 137 28.35 -31.12 60.17
C ASP A 137 28.68 -32.45 60.89
N ASP A 138 27.67 -33.27 61.19
CA ASP A 138 27.86 -34.60 61.80
C ASP A 138 28.72 -35.53 60.91
N SER A 139 28.60 -35.39 59.56
CA SER A 139 29.41 -36.16 58.61
C SER A 139 30.85 -35.64 58.46
N LEU A 140 31.08 -34.34 58.70
CA LEU A 140 32.40 -33.74 58.75
C LEU A 140 33.13 -34.10 60.05
N GLU A 141 32.44 -34.11 61.19
CA GLU A 141 32.99 -34.53 62.49
C GLU A 141 33.40 -36.02 62.50
N THR A 142 32.63 -36.89 61.82
CA THR A 142 32.99 -38.31 61.69
C THR A 142 34.11 -38.59 60.67
N LYS A 143 34.37 -37.69 59.71
CA LYS A 143 35.42 -37.86 58.70
C LYS A 143 36.74 -37.12 59.00
N PHE A 144 36.71 -36.07 59.80
CA PHE A 144 37.89 -35.29 60.18
C PHE A 144 37.98 -35.19 61.70
N GLY A 145 38.42 -36.27 62.35
CA GLY A 145 38.70 -36.30 63.78
C GLY A 145 39.83 -35.34 64.15
N LEU A 146 39.49 -34.09 64.44
CA LEU A 146 40.40 -33.08 64.97
C LEU A 146 39.91 -32.64 66.36
N ASN A 147 40.47 -33.32 67.37
CA ASN A 147 40.50 -32.88 68.76
C ASN A 147 41.74 -32.00 68.96
N PRO A 148 41.63 -30.79 69.53
CA PRO A 148 42.77 -30.12 70.15
C PRO A 148 42.49 -29.88 71.64
N GLU A 149 42.80 -30.88 72.48
CA GLU A 149 43.23 -30.59 73.85
C GLU A 149 44.76 -30.38 73.86
N GLY A 150 45.21 -29.26 74.42
CA GLY A 150 46.44 -29.24 75.21
C GLY A 150 47.51 -28.22 74.86
N GLU A 151 47.46 -27.06 75.52
CA GLU A 151 48.65 -26.29 75.96
C GLU A 151 48.19 -25.45 77.16
N LYS A 152 48.22 -25.96 78.39
CA LYS A 152 49.33 -26.02 79.36
C LYS A 152 50.08 -24.70 79.62
N ASP A 153 49.93 -24.27 80.87
CA ASP A 153 50.90 -23.66 81.77
C ASP A 153 51.30 -22.18 81.57
N GLY A 154 50.90 -21.36 82.56
CA GLY A 154 51.86 -20.77 83.51
C GLY A 154 52.40 -19.37 83.24
N GLU A 155 52.24 -18.53 84.27
CA GLU A 155 52.80 -17.18 84.55
C GLU A 155 52.15 -15.95 83.89
#